data_AF-A0A920URX5-F1
#
_entry.id   AF-A0A920URX5-F1
#
_cell.length_a   1.000
_cell.length_b   1.000
_cell.length_c   1.000
_cell.angle_alpha   90.00
_cell.angle_beta   90.00
_cell.angle_gamma   90.00
#
_symmetry.space_group_name_H-M   'P 1'
#
loop_
_entity.id
_entity.type
_entity.pdbx_description
1 polymer ?
#
loop_
_entity_poly.entity_id
_entity_poly.type
_entity_poly.pdbx_seq_one_letter_code
_entity_poly.pdbx_strand_id
1 'polypeptide(L)' 'MKERNVAVRLEGKNAIVTGSGNGIGRAIALRFAAEGANVTVAEIEEDSGRETVELIQKGWWYSGLQ' A
#
# COMPACT_ATOMS: atom_id res chain seq x y z
N MET A 1 5.85 -21.04 -13.58
CA MET A 1 5.35 -19.77 -13.00
C MET A 1 6.23 -18.65 -13.53
N LYS A 2 5.67 -17.62 -14.18
CA LYS A 2 6.44 -16.43 -14.55
C LYS A 2 6.67 -15.59 -13.30
N GLU A 3 7.90 -15.13 -13.07
CA GLU A 3 8.16 -14.04 -12.12
C GLU A 3 7.25 -12.86 -12.45
N ARG A 4 6.52 -12.37 -11.44
CA ARG A 4 5.72 -11.15 -11.59
C ARG A 4 6.60 -9.98 -11.15
N ASN A 5 7.19 -9.29 -12.11
CA ASN A 5 7.76 -7.97 -11.85
C ASN A 5 6.63 -7.04 -11.37
N VAL A 6 6.75 -6.51 -10.15
CA VAL A 6 5.88 -5.43 -9.70
C VAL A 6 6.24 -4.22 -10.55
N ALA A 7 5.34 -3.80 -11.43
CA ALA A 7 5.56 -2.63 -12.25
C ALA A 7 5.65 -1.39 -11.35
N VAL A 8 6.83 -0.78 -11.28
CA VAL A 8 7.12 0.39 -10.44
C VAL A 8 6.60 1.65 -11.15
N ARG A 9 5.28 1.89 -11.11
CA ARG A 9 4.65 3.04 -11.78
C ARG A 9 4.57 4.27 -10.90
N LEU A 10 4.55 4.11 -9.57
CA LEU A 10 4.22 5.18 -8.62
C LEU A 10 5.40 5.63 -7.74
N GLU A 11 6.63 5.24 -8.08
CA GLU A 11 7.83 5.62 -7.34
C GLU A 11 7.91 7.13 -7.08
N GLY A 12 8.07 7.49 -5.80
CA GLY A 12 8.19 8.86 -5.35
C GLY A 12 6.93 9.73 -5.53
N LYS A 13 5.79 9.16 -5.95
CA LYS A 13 4.53 9.88 -6.04
C LYS A 13 3.83 9.93 -4.67
N ASN A 14 3.13 11.02 -4.41
CA ASN A 14 2.26 11.13 -3.24
C ASN A 14 0.84 10.68 -3.62
N ALA A 15 0.26 9.77 -2.85
CA ALA A 15 -1.08 9.26 -3.07
C ALA A 15 -1.92 9.34 -1.78
N ILE A 16 -3.13 9.87 -1.88
CA ILE A 16 -4.11 9.86 -0.78
C ILE A 16 -5.18 8.83 -1.13
N VAL A 17 -5.45 7.89 -0.23
CA VAL A 17 -6.48 6.86 -0.43
C VAL A 17 -7.55 7.02 0.64
N THR A 18 -8.75 7.42 0.24
CA THR A 18 -9.91 7.52 1.13
C THR A 18 -10.60 6.16 1.31
N GLY A 19 -11.24 5.93 2.46
CA GLY A 19 -11.87 4.65 2.77
C GLY A 19 -10.84 3.50 2.81
N SER A 20 -9.61 3.80 3.21
CA SER A 20 -8.48 2.87 3.18
C SER A 20 -8.37 1.98 4.43
N GLY A 21 -9.36 2.05 5.32
CA GLY A 21 -9.43 1.19 6.49
C GLY A 21 -9.63 -0.28 6.14
N ASN A 22 -10.30 -0.64 5.03
CA ASN A 22 -10.57 -2.04 4.68
C ASN A 22 -10.78 -2.26 3.17
N GLY A 23 -11.12 -3.50 2.79
CA GLY A 23 -11.60 -3.86 1.46
C GLY A 23 -10.73 -3.36 0.31
N ILE A 24 -11.36 -2.71 -0.68
CA ILE A 24 -10.71 -2.21 -1.89
C ILE A 24 -9.77 -1.04 -1.56
N GLY A 25 -10.16 -0.13 -0.67
CA GLY A 25 -9.33 1.03 -0.30
C GLY A 25 -8.00 0.58 0.32
N ARG A 26 -8.04 -0.37 1.26
CA ARG A 26 -6.82 -0.99 1.82
C ARG A 26 -5.97 -1.65 0.75
N ALA A 27 -6.58 -2.41 -0.16
CA ALA A 27 -5.85 -3.08 -1.24
C ALA A 27 -5.16 -2.07 -2.17
N ILE A 28 -5.81 -0.94 -2.48
CA ILE A 28 -5.21 0.15 -3.28
C ILE A 28 -4.04 0.78 -2.52
N ALA A 29 -4.21 1.12 -1.24
CA ALA A 29 -3.16 1.72 -0.44
C ALA A 29 -1.90 0.84 -0.37
N LEU A 30 -2.09 -0.47 -0.13
CA LEU A 30 -1.01 -1.45 -0.13
C LEU A 30 -0.34 -1.55 -1.51
N ARG A 31 -1.13 -1.59 -2.58
CA ARG A 31 -0.59 -1.68 -3.94
C ARG A 31 0.22 -0.44 -4.31
N PHE A 32 -0.25 0.75 -3.95
CA PHE A 32 0.47 2.00 -4.22
C PHE A 32 1.78 2.08 -3.45
N ALA A 33 1.77 1.69 -2.16
CA ALA A 33 2.99 1.60 -1.37
C ALA A 33 3.97 0.57 -1.97
N ALA A 34 3.47 -0.55 -2.48
CA ALA A 34 4.27 -1.56 -3.16
C ALA A 34 4.89 -1.11 -4.49
N GLU A 35 4.35 -0.06 -5.09
CA GLU A 35 4.91 0.57 -6.28
C GLU A 35 5.80 1.79 -5.97
N GLY A 36 6.13 2.01 -4.69
CA GLY A 36 7.05 3.07 -4.24
C GLY A 36 6.40 4.43 -3.96
N ALA A 37 5.07 4.48 -3.83
CA ALA A 37 4.39 5.73 -3.50
C ALA A 37 4.50 6.08 -2.00
N ASN A 38 4.53 7.39 -1.71
CA ASN A 38 4.24 7.92 -0.38
C ASN A 38 2.72 7.94 -0.19
N VAL A 39 2.18 7.06 0.66
CA VAL A 39 0.72 6.88 0.80
C VAL A 39 0.20 7.52 2.09
N THR A 40 -0.81 8.38 1.94
CA THR A 40 -1.67 8.84 3.05
C THR A 40 -2.91 7.95 3.13
N VAL A 41 -3.08 7.28 4.26
CA VAL A 41 -4.28 6.50 4.61
C VAL A 41 -5.32 7.47 5.19
N ALA A 42 -6.37 7.76 4.44
CA ALA A 42 -7.49 8.60 4.86
C ALA A 42 -8.71 7.73 5.22
N GLU A 43 -8.93 7.53 6.51
CA GLU A 43 -10.01 6.71 7.06
C GLU A 43 -10.65 7.43 8.25
N ILE A 44 -11.95 7.23 8.44
CA ILE A 44 -12.72 7.83 9.55
C ILE A 44 -12.46 7.05 10.85
N GLU A 45 -12.37 5.72 10.76
CA GLU A 45 -12.10 4.85 11.91
C GLU A 45 -10.59 4.63 12.06
N GLU A 46 -10.04 5.12 13.17
CA GLU A 46 -8.60 5.26 13.36
C GLU A 46 -7.88 3.90 13.48
N ASP A 47 -8.50 2.90 14.12
CA ASP A 47 -7.88 1.58 14.30
C ASP A 47 -7.68 0.86 12.96
N SER A 48 -8.69 0.88 12.10
CA SER A 48 -8.62 0.29 10.77
C SER A 48 -7.62 1.02 9.86
N GLY A 49 -7.51 2.35 10.01
CA GLY A 49 -6.47 3.14 9.34
C GLY A 49 -5.06 2.76 9.81
N ARG A 50 -4.85 2.65 11.14
CA ARG A 50 -3.59 2.18 11.74
C ARG A 50 -3.21 0.80 11.26
N GLU A 51 -4.15 -0.14 11.22
CA GLU A 51 -3.90 -1.49 10.72
C GLU A 51 -3.39 -1.47 9.28
N THR A 52 -4.00 -0.65 8.40
CA THR A 52 -3.52 -0.48 7.03
C THR A 52 -2.10 0.10 6.97
N VAL A 53 -1.77 1.08 7.83
CA VAL A 53 -0.40 1.63 7.92
C VAL A 53 0.61 0.57 8.37
N GLU A 54 0.27 -0.24 9.38
CA GLU A 54 1.15 -1.34 9.82
C GLU A 54 1.37 -2.38 8.71
N LEU A 55 0.32 -2.70 7.96
CA LEU A 55 0.44 -3.60 6.81
C LEU A 55 1.35 -3.01 5.74
N ILE A 56 1.24 -1.69 5.44
CA ILE A 56 2.13 -0.93 4.55
C ILE A 56 3.58 -1.05 5.03
N GLN A 57 3.84 -0.84 6.32
CA GLN A 57 5.19 -0.87 6.89
C GLN A 57 5.80 -2.27 6.93
N LYS A 58 4.98 -3.32 7.11
CA LYS A 58 5.46 -4.71 7.11
C LYS A 58 6.00 -5.15 5.75
N GLY A 59 5.61 -4.52 4.64
CA GLY A 59 6.40 -4.56 3.40
C GLY A 59 6.63 -5.94 2.77
N TRP A 60 5.75 -6.93 2.96
CA TRP A 60 5.97 -8.33 2.54
C TRP A 60 6.22 -8.50 1.03
N TRP A 61 5.86 -7.50 0.22
CA TRP A 61 6.12 -7.45 -1.22
C TRP A 61 7.57 -7.09 -1.59
N TYR A 62 8.40 -6.61 -0.66
CA TYR A 62 9.84 -6.36 -0.89
C TYR A 62 10.71 -7.59 -0.64
N SER A 63 10.27 -8.55 0.17
CA SER A 63 11.08 -9.72 0.57
C SER A 63 11.36 -10.73 -0.57
N GLY A 64 10.80 -10.51 -1.77
CA GLY A 64 11.03 -11.33 -2.96
C GLY A 64 11.86 -10.67 -4.06
N LEU A 65 12.46 -9.50 -3.80
CA LEU A 65 13.25 -8.71 -4.76
C LEU A 65 14.78 -8.83 -4.56
N GLN A 66 15.26 -9.91 -3.93
CA GLN A 66 16.71 -10.23 -3.87
C GLN A 66 17.19 -10.92 -5.14
#